data_AF-A0A833V3A8-F1
#
_entry.id   AF-A0A833V3A8-F1
#
_cell.length_a   1.000
_cell.length_b   1.000
_cell.length_c   1.000
_cell.angle_alpha   90.00
_cell.angle_beta   90.00
_cell.angle_gamma   90.00
#
_symmetry.space_group_name_H-M   'P 1'
#
loop_
_entity.id
_entity.type
_entity.pdbx_description
1 polymer ?
#
loop_
_entity_poly.entity_id
_entity_poly.type
_entity_poly.pdbx_seq_one_letter_code
_entity_poly.pdbx_strand_id
1 'polypeptide(L)'
;MGEAWFMGESRRLFAELQGDLQSIDIAKLDTPLEEIVVGTFSFGPSDEWQRWYHYLLAHLTPRSHDGQHHALLEWLITGFVSQHPDRVSPEPYPGFRRDVLDTLGQCLMDARCWPSGALDTAACFNHAHEQSFNTGDWFNASGKFSSSMFLCIKYLDTSELHTWLISALSIDDPRWRAQLMLWLVGANDMLSGRIRHPSAFTPADYPQIDWQGCRCLTGSLGSHAAAGEFIPPARREATVDTLRSFMTEATFLAWLQSLCKYERIESELGDLPYRFYSLYGADQRT
;
A
#
# COMPACT_ATOMS: atom_id res chain seq x y z
N MET A 1 -20.07 9.07 20.47
CA MET A 1 -18.85 8.64 19.76
C MET A 1 -17.78 9.67 20.06
N GLY A 2 -17.16 9.60 21.25
CA GLY A 2 -16.30 10.67 21.74
C GLY A 2 -15.09 10.21 22.53
N GLU A 3 -14.96 8.91 22.77
CA GLU A 3 -13.85 8.35 23.51
C GLU A 3 -13.00 7.55 22.51
N ALA A 4 -11.68 7.72 22.55
CA ALA A 4 -10.74 6.78 21.99
C ALA A 4 -9.83 6.43 23.16
N TRP A 5 -9.78 5.15 23.51
CA TRP A 5 -9.16 4.66 24.74
C TRP A 5 -7.65 4.66 24.66
N PHE A 6 -6.97 5.33 25.61
CA PHE A 6 -5.56 5.03 25.91
C PHE A 6 -5.31 5.06 27.42
N MET A 7 -4.58 4.04 27.90
CA MET A 7 -4.29 3.77 29.31
C MET A 7 -3.26 4.77 29.89
N GLY A 8 -3.73 5.99 30.17
CA GLY A 8 -3.10 6.93 31.09
C GLY A 8 -4.06 7.31 32.22
N GLU A 9 -3.57 7.96 33.28
CA GLU A 9 -4.47 8.49 34.33
C GLU A 9 -5.46 9.54 33.78
N SER A 10 -5.17 10.14 32.62
CA SER A 10 -6.04 11.07 31.90
C SER A 10 -6.40 10.55 30.50
N ARG A 11 -7.70 10.65 30.15
CA ARG A 11 -8.23 10.29 28.83
C ARG A 11 -7.87 11.38 27.82
N ARG A 12 -7.17 11.04 26.74
CA ARG A 12 -7.06 11.92 25.57
C ARG A 12 -8.32 11.73 24.71
N LEU A 13 -9.16 12.75 24.67
CA LEU A 13 -10.33 12.78 23.82
C LEU A 13 -9.98 13.54 22.54
N PHE A 14 -10.20 12.91 21.38
CA PHE A 14 -10.11 13.59 20.09
C PHE A 14 -11.46 14.26 19.76
N ALA A 15 -11.87 15.21 20.60
CA ALA A 15 -13.15 15.89 20.48
C ALA A 15 -13.30 16.62 19.14
N GLU A 16 -12.18 17.06 18.56
CA GLU A 16 -12.10 17.67 17.24
C GLU A 16 -12.65 16.77 16.11
N LEU A 17 -12.56 15.44 16.24
CA LEU A 17 -13.05 14.51 15.21
C LEU A 17 -14.57 14.47 15.11
N GLN A 18 -15.29 14.98 16.11
CA GLN A 18 -16.74 15.15 16.06
C GLN A 18 -17.18 16.39 15.27
N GLY A 19 -16.24 17.29 14.96
CA GLY A 19 -16.48 18.48 14.16
C GLY A 19 -16.39 18.22 12.66
N ASP A 20 -16.16 19.28 11.89
CA ASP A 20 -15.91 19.16 10.46
C ASP A 20 -14.50 18.62 10.18
N LEU A 21 -14.43 17.33 9.87
CA LEU A 21 -13.18 16.64 9.53
C LEU A 21 -12.45 17.29 8.35
N GLN A 22 -13.15 17.95 7.42
CA GLN A 22 -12.52 18.59 6.25
C GLN A 22 -11.70 19.83 6.65
N SER A 23 -12.08 20.48 7.75
CA SER A 23 -11.36 21.64 8.29
C SER A 23 -10.12 21.29 9.10
N ILE A 24 -9.96 20.02 9.48
CA ILE A 24 -8.83 19.55 10.29
C ILE A 24 -7.59 19.43 9.40
N ASP A 25 -6.49 19.99 9.87
CA ASP A 25 -5.16 19.79 9.28
C ASP A 25 -4.78 18.31 9.28
N ILE A 26 -4.29 17.81 8.15
CA ILE A 26 -4.01 16.39 7.94
C ILE A 26 -2.93 15.89 8.87
N ALA A 27 -1.96 16.73 9.22
CA ALA A 27 -0.95 16.42 10.22
C ALA A 27 -1.56 15.98 11.57
N LYS A 28 -2.77 16.46 11.90
CA LYS A 28 -3.48 16.11 13.13
C LYS A 28 -4.34 14.86 13.01
N LEU A 29 -4.57 14.36 11.79
CA LEU A 29 -5.36 13.16 11.52
C LEU A 29 -4.53 11.87 11.60
N ASP A 30 -3.20 11.98 11.49
CA ASP A 30 -2.31 10.82 11.62
C ASP A 30 -2.40 10.19 13.02
N THR A 31 -2.30 11.00 14.08
CA THR A 31 -2.33 10.50 15.46
C THR A 31 -3.58 9.68 15.79
N PRO A 32 -4.82 10.14 15.56
CA PRO A 32 -5.99 9.33 15.89
C PRO A 32 -6.08 8.03 15.07
N LEU A 33 -5.61 8.01 13.83
CA LEU A 33 -5.56 6.78 13.03
C LEU A 33 -4.49 5.81 13.53
N GLU A 34 -3.29 6.31 13.82
CA GLU A 34 -2.21 5.54 14.46
C GLU A 34 -2.70 4.88 15.75
N GLU A 35 -3.33 5.66 16.61
CA GLU A 35 -3.86 5.23 17.90
C GLU A 35 -4.92 4.12 17.73
N ILE A 36 -5.84 4.24 16.77
CA ILE A 36 -6.80 3.17 16.42
C ILE A 36 -6.07 1.90 15.98
N VAL A 37 -5.05 2.02 15.11
CA VAL A 37 -4.29 0.89 14.58
C VAL A 37 -3.48 0.20 15.67
N VAL A 38 -2.68 0.96 16.41
CA VAL A 38 -1.81 0.47 17.49
C VAL A 38 -2.65 -0.09 18.64
N GLY A 39 -3.78 0.55 18.95
CA GLY A 39 -4.75 0.06 19.92
C GLY A 39 -5.31 -1.30 19.51
N THR A 40 -5.81 -1.41 18.28
CA THR A 40 -6.34 -2.68 17.74
C THR A 40 -5.29 -3.78 17.76
N PHE A 41 -4.05 -3.45 17.41
CA PHE A 41 -2.93 -4.38 17.46
C PHE A 41 -2.60 -4.84 18.89
N SER A 42 -2.49 -3.89 19.83
CA SER A 42 -2.02 -4.15 21.19
C SER A 42 -3.06 -4.83 22.07
N PHE A 43 -4.34 -4.49 21.89
CA PHE A 43 -5.43 -4.90 22.77
C PHE A 43 -6.49 -5.74 22.08
N GLY A 44 -6.38 -5.98 20.78
CA GLY A 44 -7.37 -6.68 19.97
C GLY A 44 -8.50 -5.76 19.47
N PRO A 45 -9.46 -6.29 18.70
CA PRO A 45 -10.55 -5.49 18.15
C PRO A 45 -11.49 -4.95 19.25
N SER A 46 -11.96 -3.72 19.06
CA SER A 46 -12.97 -3.06 19.89
C SER A 46 -14.03 -2.40 19.02
N ASP A 47 -15.30 -2.55 19.39
CA ASP A 47 -16.44 -1.92 18.70
C ASP A 47 -16.26 -0.41 18.54
N GLU A 48 -15.66 0.24 19.52
CA GLU A 48 -15.44 1.69 19.51
C GLU A 48 -14.41 2.09 18.45
N TRP A 49 -13.28 1.40 18.40
CA TRP A 49 -12.25 1.64 17.39
C TRP A 49 -12.76 1.35 15.98
N GLN A 50 -13.52 0.27 15.82
CA GLN A 50 -14.13 -0.07 14.53
C GLN A 50 -15.10 1.03 14.06
N ARG A 51 -15.97 1.53 14.94
CA ARG A 51 -16.93 2.60 14.60
C ARG A 51 -16.21 3.90 14.24
N TRP A 52 -15.22 4.29 15.03
CA TRP A 52 -14.41 5.47 14.74
C TRP A 52 -13.68 5.34 13.41
N TYR A 53 -13.05 4.19 13.17
CA TYR A 53 -12.36 3.94 11.94
C TYR A 53 -13.29 3.98 10.73
N HIS A 54 -14.46 3.32 10.77
CA HIS A 54 -15.41 3.38 9.66
C HIS A 54 -15.87 4.82 9.38
N TYR A 55 -16.10 5.62 10.43
CA TYR A 55 -16.40 7.04 10.29
C TYR A 55 -15.24 7.80 9.61
N LEU A 56 -14.01 7.63 10.09
CA LEU A 56 -12.83 8.30 9.52
C LEU A 56 -12.54 7.84 8.09
N LEU A 57 -12.64 6.54 7.80
CA LEU A 57 -12.39 5.96 6.48
C LEU A 57 -13.22 6.65 5.39
N ALA A 58 -14.53 6.75 5.60
CA ALA A 58 -15.44 7.36 4.62
C ALA A 58 -15.11 8.85 4.39
N HIS A 59 -14.74 9.59 5.44
CA HIS A 59 -14.53 11.04 5.35
C HIS A 59 -13.12 11.44 4.92
N LEU A 60 -12.12 10.60 5.18
CA LEU A 60 -10.71 10.91 4.94
C LEU A 60 -10.17 10.33 3.63
N THR A 61 -10.82 9.31 3.05
CA THR A 61 -10.41 8.75 1.75
C THR A 61 -10.32 9.80 0.64
N PRO A 62 -11.28 10.74 0.47
CA PRO A 62 -11.16 11.81 -0.54
C PRO A 62 -9.93 12.71 -0.35
N ARG A 63 -9.41 12.78 0.88
CA ARG A 63 -8.27 13.60 1.29
C ARG A 63 -6.94 12.85 1.24
N SER A 64 -6.90 11.63 0.67
CA SER A 64 -5.71 10.76 0.65
C SER A 64 -4.45 11.39 0.05
N HIS A 65 -4.63 12.42 -0.80
CA HIS A 65 -3.56 13.14 -1.50
C HIS A 65 -3.46 14.61 -1.11
N ASP A 66 -4.17 15.02 -0.06
CA ASP A 66 -4.12 16.40 0.38
C ASP A 66 -2.79 16.67 1.13
N GLY A 67 -2.09 17.73 0.71
CA GLY A 67 -0.82 18.13 1.31
C GLY A 67 0.33 17.15 1.06
N GLN A 68 1.47 17.43 1.69
CA GLN A 68 2.67 16.57 1.63
C GLN A 68 2.70 15.57 2.79
N HIS A 69 1.58 15.34 3.49
CA HIS A 69 1.53 14.43 4.62
C HIS A 69 1.43 12.99 4.12
N HIS A 70 2.51 12.24 4.36
CA HIS A 70 2.77 10.97 3.68
C HIS A 70 1.89 9.82 4.18
N ALA A 71 1.50 9.83 5.46
CA ALA A 71 1.00 8.64 6.14
C ALA A 71 -0.52 8.44 6.11
N LEU A 72 -1.33 9.42 5.67
CA LEU A 72 -2.79 9.32 5.80
C LEU A 72 -3.35 8.08 5.09
N LEU A 73 -3.02 7.89 3.81
CA LEU A 73 -3.46 6.71 3.05
C LEU A 73 -2.90 5.41 3.64
N GLU A 74 -1.64 5.44 4.07
CA GLU A 74 -0.94 4.30 4.68
C GLU A 74 -1.63 3.85 5.97
N TRP A 75 -2.05 4.81 6.80
CA TRP A 75 -2.81 4.55 8.02
C TRP A 75 -4.24 4.09 7.74
N LEU A 76 -4.93 4.68 6.76
CA LEU A 76 -6.25 4.23 6.35
C LEU A 76 -6.20 2.77 5.90
N ILE A 77 -5.23 2.41 5.05
CA ILE A 77 -5.05 1.03 4.60
C ILE A 77 -4.67 0.13 5.76
N THR A 78 -3.73 0.53 6.61
CA THR A 78 -3.32 -0.28 7.77
C THR A 78 -4.49 -0.52 8.72
N GLY A 79 -5.29 0.50 9.02
CA GLY A 79 -6.50 0.36 9.84
C GLY A 79 -7.51 -0.59 9.24
N PHE A 80 -7.68 -0.57 7.90
CA PHE A 80 -8.54 -1.51 7.21
C PHE A 80 -8.05 -2.95 7.40
N VAL A 81 -6.75 -3.17 7.17
CA VAL A 81 -6.17 -4.51 7.28
C VAL A 81 -6.14 -5.03 8.71
N SER A 82 -5.89 -4.16 9.69
CA SER A 82 -5.97 -4.52 11.11
C SER A 82 -7.36 -4.98 11.52
N GLN A 83 -8.43 -4.43 10.94
CA GLN A 83 -9.81 -4.83 11.25
C GLN A 83 -10.31 -6.02 10.44
N HIS A 84 -9.71 -6.27 9.27
CA HIS A 84 -10.09 -7.34 8.36
C HIS A 84 -8.89 -8.25 7.99
N PRO A 85 -8.14 -8.81 8.96
CA PRO A 85 -6.83 -9.42 8.72
C PRO A 85 -6.84 -10.59 7.73
N ASP A 86 -7.97 -11.27 7.52
CA ASP A 86 -8.10 -12.39 6.58
C ASP A 86 -8.93 -12.01 5.34
N ARG A 87 -10.22 -11.73 5.59
CA ARG A 87 -11.24 -11.37 4.60
C ARG A 87 -12.22 -10.39 5.21
N VAL A 88 -12.92 -9.66 4.35
CA VAL A 88 -14.03 -8.80 4.75
C VAL A 88 -15.25 -9.68 5.05
N SER A 89 -15.37 -10.17 6.29
CA SER A 89 -16.50 -11.01 6.72
C SER A 89 -16.68 -10.96 8.24
N PRO A 90 -17.90 -10.68 8.74
CA PRO A 90 -19.05 -10.21 7.97
C PRO A 90 -18.80 -8.82 7.37
N GLU A 91 -19.40 -8.54 6.22
CA GLU A 91 -19.39 -7.17 5.69
C GLU A 91 -20.30 -6.28 6.56
N PRO A 92 -19.89 -5.04 6.91
CA PRO A 92 -20.73 -4.07 7.60
C PRO A 92 -22.04 -3.76 6.86
N TYR A 93 -21.99 -3.79 5.53
CA TYR A 93 -23.14 -3.70 4.63
C TYR A 93 -22.82 -4.43 3.31
N PRO A 94 -23.83 -4.87 2.54
CA PRO A 94 -23.59 -5.57 1.28
C PRO A 94 -22.79 -4.73 0.28
N GLY A 95 -21.66 -5.23 -0.20
CA GLY A 95 -20.79 -4.56 -1.16
C GLY A 95 -19.64 -3.80 -0.53
N PHE A 96 -19.48 -3.81 0.80
CA PHE A 96 -18.44 -3.06 1.50
C PHE A 96 -17.02 -3.38 1.00
N ARG A 97 -16.69 -4.65 0.73
CA ARG A 97 -15.37 -5.01 0.17
C ARG A 97 -15.13 -4.26 -1.14
N ARG A 98 -16.15 -4.20 -2.00
CA ARG A 98 -16.04 -3.59 -3.31
C ARG A 98 -15.88 -2.09 -3.20
N ASP A 99 -16.66 -1.43 -2.36
CA ASP A 99 -16.56 0.01 -2.12
C ASP A 99 -15.18 0.41 -1.59
N VAL A 100 -14.59 -0.40 -0.70
CA VAL A 100 -13.21 -0.17 -0.22
C VAL A 100 -12.19 -0.29 -1.36
N LEU A 101 -12.32 -1.31 -2.22
CA LEU A 101 -11.41 -1.49 -3.36
C LEU A 101 -11.60 -0.40 -4.42
N ASP A 102 -12.83 0.06 -4.65
CA ASP A 102 -13.16 1.13 -5.59
C ASP A 102 -12.84 2.53 -5.04
N THR A 103 -12.50 2.64 -3.76
CA THR A 103 -12.04 3.88 -3.12
C THR A 103 -10.57 3.80 -2.74
N LEU A 104 -10.22 3.18 -1.61
CA LEU A 104 -8.83 3.03 -1.16
C LEU A 104 -7.94 2.35 -2.19
N GLY A 105 -8.42 1.28 -2.83
CA GLY A 105 -7.65 0.53 -3.84
C GLY A 105 -7.39 1.32 -5.14
N GLN A 106 -8.17 2.38 -5.39
CA GLN A 106 -8.04 3.23 -6.58
C GLN A 106 -7.44 4.61 -6.27
N CYS A 107 -7.04 4.90 -5.02
CA CYS A 107 -6.48 6.20 -4.67
C CYS A 107 -5.32 6.61 -5.60
N LEU A 108 -4.40 5.70 -5.95
CA LEU A 108 -3.27 6.03 -6.84
C LEU A 108 -3.67 6.35 -8.28
N MET A 109 -4.91 6.05 -8.68
CA MET A 109 -5.47 6.34 -10.00
C MET A 109 -6.28 7.65 -10.01
N ASP A 110 -6.32 8.38 -8.89
CA ASP A 110 -6.96 9.69 -8.79
C ASP A 110 -6.35 10.68 -9.81
N ALA A 111 -7.18 11.54 -10.38
CA ALA A 111 -6.75 12.51 -11.38
C ALA A 111 -5.64 13.46 -10.88
N ARG A 112 -5.52 13.68 -9.56
CA ARG A 112 -4.41 14.41 -8.94
C ARG A 112 -3.05 13.73 -9.12
N CYS A 113 -3.04 12.40 -9.17
CA CYS A 113 -1.84 11.60 -9.44
C CYS A 113 -1.53 11.51 -10.94
N TRP A 114 -2.49 11.81 -11.80
CA TRP A 114 -2.39 11.68 -13.26
C TRP A 114 -2.83 12.95 -14.00
N PRO A 115 -2.28 14.13 -13.67
CA PRO A 115 -2.66 15.37 -14.34
C PRO A 115 -2.42 15.26 -15.85
N SER A 116 -3.47 15.48 -16.64
CA SER A 116 -3.44 15.36 -18.11
C SER A 116 -3.00 13.97 -18.61
N GLY A 117 -3.20 12.90 -17.83
CA GLY A 117 -2.87 11.52 -18.21
C GLY A 117 -1.41 11.14 -18.03
N ALA A 118 -0.58 12.01 -17.43
CA ALA A 118 0.80 11.71 -17.09
C ALA A 118 0.96 11.63 -15.57
N LEU A 119 1.82 10.72 -15.09
CA LEU A 119 2.05 10.54 -13.67
C LEU A 119 2.68 11.80 -13.03
N ASP A 120 2.13 12.24 -11.91
CA ASP A 120 2.77 13.15 -10.98
C ASP A 120 3.38 12.35 -9.84
N THR A 121 4.70 12.22 -9.83
CA THR A 121 5.44 11.42 -8.84
C THR A 121 5.42 12.05 -7.45
N ALA A 122 5.27 13.37 -7.35
CA ALA A 122 5.16 14.05 -6.07
C ALA A 122 3.78 13.78 -5.46
N ALA A 123 2.71 13.90 -6.24
CA ALA A 123 1.37 13.60 -5.77
C ALA A 123 1.17 12.10 -5.48
N CYS A 124 1.63 11.22 -6.37
CA CYS A 124 1.36 9.78 -6.31
C CYS A 124 2.26 9.05 -5.32
N PHE A 125 3.56 9.38 -5.31
CA PHE A 125 4.57 8.63 -4.56
C PHE A 125 5.26 9.46 -3.47
N ASN A 126 4.96 10.76 -3.40
CA ASN A 126 5.70 11.71 -2.55
C ASN A 126 7.19 11.81 -2.92
N HIS A 127 7.59 11.45 -4.14
CA HIS A 127 8.94 11.77 -4.63
C HIS A 127 8.97 13.25 -4.99
N ALA A 128 9.70 14.04 -4.20
CA ALA A 128 9.83 15.48 -4.42
C ALA A 128 10.25 15.77 -5.87
N HIS A 129 9.64 16.80 -6.46
CA HIS A 129 9.87 17.25 -7.85
C HIS A 129 11.22 17.96 -8.08
N GLU A 130 12.30 17.59 -7.36
CA GLU A 130 13.62 18.25 -7.30
C GLU A 130 13.65 19.49 -6.36
N GLN A 131 14.69 19.87 -5.59
CA GLN A 131 16.11 20.11 -5.93
C GLN A 131 17.07 20.07 -4.71
N SER A 132 16.64 19.72 -3.49
CA SER A 132 17.46 19.99 -2.27
C SER A 132 18.31 18.82 -1.76
N PHE A 133 18.12 17.59 -2.23
CA PHE A 133 18.91 16.43 -1.83
C PHE A 133 19.38 15.64 -3.07
N ASN A 134 20.65 15.19 -3.04
CA ASN A 134 21.35 14.53 -4.16
C ASN A 134 20.78 13.15 -4.57
N THR A 135 19.70 12.67 -3.95
CA THR A 135 19.04 11.38 -4.27
C THR A 135 17.56 11.62 -4.51
N GLY A 136 17.00 11.03 -5.57
CA GLY A 136 15.57 11.13 -5.93
C GLY A 136 14.71 10.12 -5.19
N ASP A 137 15.34 9.37 -4.28
CA ASP A 137 14.79 8.30 -3.48
C ASP A 137 14.00 7.27 -4.30
N TRP A 138 14.40 7.09 -5.57
CA TRP A 138 13.83 6.07 -6.47
C TRP A 138 14.19 4.65 -6.05
N PHE A 139 14.93 4.46 -4.95
CA PHE A 139 15.15 3.18 -4.29
C PHE A 139 14.06 2.81 -3.27
N ASN A 140 13.13 3.74 -2.97
CA ASN A 140 12.01 3.55 -2.06
C ASN A 140 10.72 3.48 -2.88
N ALA A 141 9.94 2.40 -2.67
CA ALA A 141 8.70 2.15 -3.38
C ALA A 141 7.56 3.11 -3.03
N SER A 142 7.74 4.06 -2.11
CA SER A 142 6.69 4.84 -1.45
C SER A 142 5.73 3.99 -0.62
N GLY A 143 5.50 4.40 0.64
CA GLY A 143 4.57 3.70 1.51
C GLY A 143 3.12 3.71 0.97
N LYS A 144 2.68 4.81 0.35
CA LYS A 144 1.37 4.91 -0.35
C LYS A 144 1.22 3.86 -1.44
N PHE A 145 2.24 3.71 -2.29
CA PHE A 145 2.22 2.74 -3.37
C PHE A 145 2.24 1.32 -2.81
N SER A 146 3.17 1.02 -1.90
CA SER A 146 3.31 -0.31 -1.32
C SER A 146 2.03 -0.77 -0.59
N SER A 147 1.49 0.07 0.29
CA SER A 147 0.25 -0.24 1.02
C SER A 147 -0.93 -0.47 0.08
N SER A 148 -1.08 0.34 -0.97
CA SER A 148 -2.16 0.18 -1.97
C SER A 148 -2.01 -1.10 -2.79
N MET A 149 -0.80 -1.43 -3.25
CA MET A 149 -0.53 -2.66 -4.00
C MET A 149 -0.81 -3.90 -3.15
N PHE A 150 -0.38 -3.89 -1.89
CA PHE A 150 -0.68 -4.96 -0.94
C PHE A 150 -2.16 -5.06 -0.61
N LEU A 151 -2.89 -3.95 -0.48
CA LEU A 151 -4.34 -3.94 -0.28
C LEU A 151 -5.04 -4.67 -1.45
N CYS A 152 -4.75 -4.26 -2.68
CA CYS A 152 -5.38 -4.84 -3.87
C CYS A 152 -5.06 -6.34 -3.99
N ILE A 153 -3.80 -6.74 -3.84
CA ILE A 153 -3.42 -8.15 -3.92
C ILE A 153 -4.04 -8.97 -2.79
N LYS A 154 -4.21 -8.39 -1.60
CA LYS A 154 -4.78 -9.09 -0.44
C LYS A 154 -6.28 -9.32 -0.59
N TYR A 155 -7.05 -8.37 -1.12
CA TYR A 155 -8.53 -8.40 -1.06
C TYR A 155 -9.25 -8.59 -2.39
N LEU A 156 -8.55 -8.51 -3.53
CA LEU A 156 -9.14 -8.94 -4.80
C LEU A 156 -9.35 -10.46 -4.82
N ASP A 157 -10.45 -10.90 -5.43
CA ASP A 157 -10.63 -12.32 -5.69
C ASP A 157 -9.63 -12.77 -6.77
N THR A 158 -9.23 -14.04 -6.76
CA THR A 158 -8.21 -14.55 -7.70
C THR A 158 -8.59 -14.31 -9.17
N SER A 159 -9.89 -14.35 -9.49
CA SER A 159 -10.41 -14.03 -10.82
C SER A 159 -10.29 -12.54 -11.20
N GLU A 160 -10.40 -11.64 -10.21
CA GLU A 160 -10.27 -10.20 -10.41
C GLU A 160 -8.79 -9.78 -10.48
N LEU A 161 -7.95 -10.41 -9.65
CA LEU A 161 -6.54 -10.11 -9.47
C LEU A 161 -5.75 -10.16 -10.78
N HIS A 162 -5.99 -11.18 -11.61
CA HIS A 162 -5.33 -11.29 -12.91
C HIS A 162 -5.60 -10.06 -13.79
N THR A 163 -6.88 -9.73 -14.00
CA THR A 163 -7.28 -8.60 -14.85
C THR A 163 -6.77 -7.27 -14.30
N TRP A 164 -6.88 -7.08 -12.99
CA TRP A 164 -6.39 -5.88 -12.31
C TRP A 164 -4.87 -5.72 -12.47
N LEU A 165 -4.10 -6.79 -12.23
CA LEU A 165 -2.65 -6.73 -12.31
C LEU A 165 -2.17 -6.51 -13.75
N ILE A 166 -2.82 -7.13 -14.74
CA ILE A 166 -2.56 -6.84 -16.16
C ILE A 166 -2.82 -5.36 -16.47
N SER A 167 -3.90 -4.77 -15.93
CA SER A 167 -4.17 -3.34 -16.09
C SER A 167 -3.06 -2.49 -15.49
N ALA A 168 -2.61 -2.79 -14.27
CA ALA A 168 -1.53 -2.06 -13.60
C ALA A 168 -0.18 -2.18 -14.35
N LEU A 169 0.13 -3.36 -14.88
CA LEU A 169 1.32 -3.61 -15.70
C LEU A 169 1.25 -2.90 -17.06
N SER A 170 0.05 -2.72 -17.61
CA SER A 170 -0.14 -2.14 -18.95
C SER A 170 -0.05 -0.61 -18.99
N ILE A 171 0.05 0.06 -17.84
CA ILE A 171 0.19 1.52 -17.76
C ILE A 171 1.48 1.96 -18.47
N ASP A 172 1.34 2.86 -19.46
CA ASP A 172 2.43 3.35 -20.30
C ASP A 172 3.06 4.64 -19.76
N ASP A 173 3.53 4.59 -18.51
CA ASP A 173 4.36 5.65 -17.92
C ASP A 173 5.67 5.04 -17.38
N PRO A 174 6.86 5.50 -17.84
CA PRO A 174 8.13 4.93 -17.40
C PRO A 174 8.38 5.06 -15.90
N ARG A 175 7.89 6.12 -15.25
CA ARG A 175 8.04 6.35 -13.80
C ARG A 175 7.17 5.39 -12.99
N TRP A 176 5.97 5.09 -13.50
CA TRP A 176 5.13 4.04 -12.94
C TRP A 176 5.79 2.67 -13.04
N ARG A 177 6.32 2.32 -14.22
CA ARG A 177 7.04 1.06 -14.45
C ARG A 177 8.26 0.93 -13.54
N ALA A 178 9.02 2.00 -13.34
CA ALA A 178 10.16 2.03 -12.43
C ALA A 178 9.75 1.64 -10.99
N GLN A 179 8.74 2.31 -10.45
CA GLN A 179 8.21 2.03 -9.10
C GLN A 179 7.66 0.61 -8.98
N LEU A 180 6.94 0.15 -10.02
CA LEU A 180 6.38 -1.20 -10.03
C LEU A 180 7.47 -2.28 -10.06
N MET A 181 8.50 -2.13 -10.89
CA MET A 181 9.65 -3.06 -10.91
C MET A 181 10.33 -3.10 -9.54
N LEU A 182 10.63 -1.94 -8.98
CA LEU A 182 11.28 -1.82 -7.68
C LEU A 182 10.47 -2.49 -6.57
N TRP A 183 9.19 -2.15 -6.49
CA TRP A 183 8.29 -2.71 -5.49
C TRP A 183 8.17 -4.22 -5.64
N LEU A 184 8.08 -4.75 -6.86
CA LEU A 184 7.99 -6.19 -7.11
C LEU A 184 9.28 -6.94 -6.70
N VAL A 185 10.45 -6.32 -6.82
CA VAL A 185 11.70 -6.88 -6.29
C VAL A 185 11.66 -6.93 -4.77
N GLY A 186 11.29 -5.83 -4.10
CA GLY A 186 11.19 -5.79 -2.63
C GLY A 186 10.10 -6.70 -2.07
N ALA A 187 8.95 -6.79 -2.76
CA ALA A 187 7.81 -7.60 -2.36
C ALA A 187 7.98 -9.10 -2.63
N ASN A 188 9.04 -9.51 -3.35
CA ASN A 188 9.26 -10.90 -3.73
C ASN A 188 9.27 -11.85 -2.53
N ASP A 189 9.80 -11.44 -1.38
CA ASP A 189 9.81 -12.30 -0.18
C ASP A 189 8.43 -12.55 0.38
N MET A 190 7.53 -11.56 0.29
CA MET A 190 6.13 -11.72 0.64
C MET A 190 5.41 -12.59 -0.40
N LEU A 191 5.65 -12.33 -1.69
CA LEU A 191 5.01 -13.04 -2.82
C LEU A 191 5.48 -14.49 -2.96
N SER A 192 6.69 -14.82 -2.52
CA SER A 192 7.21 -16.19 -2.44
C SER A 192 6.85 -16.89 -1.12
N GLY A 193 6.30 -16.16 -0.14
CA GLY A 193 5.94 -16.68 1.17
C GLY A 193 7.11 -16.86 2.15
N ARG A 194 8.30 -16.36 1.81
CA ARG A 194 9.45 -16.28 2.75
C ARG A 194 9.11 -15.36 3.93
N ILE A 195 8.50 -14.22 3.64
CA ILE A 195 7.90 -13.32 4.62
C ILE A 195 6.40 -13.58 4.66
N ARG A 196 5.84 -13.72 5.86
CA ARG A 196 4.40 -13.97 6.07
C ARG A 196 3.60 -12.71 6.36
N HIS A 197 4.25 -11.67 6.90
CA HIS A 197 3.59 -10.49 7.46
C HIS A 197 4.42 -9.23 7.23
N PRO A 198 3.79 -8.08 6.90
CA PRO A 198 4.49 -6.82 6.69
C PRO A 198 5.29 -6.34 7.90
N SER A 199 4.95 -6.85 9.10
CA SER A 199 5.70 -6.56 10.31
C SER A 199 7.12 -7.11 10.33
N ALA A 200 7.46 -8.01 9.41
CA ALA A 200 8.81 -8.54 9.25
C ALA A 200 9.69 -7.66 8.36
N PHE A 201 9.14 -6.65 7.68
CA PHE A 201 9.93 -5.69 6.91
C PHE A 201 10.82 -4.88 7.84
N THR A 202 12.05 -4.64 7.41
CA THR A 202 13.03 -3.84 8.14
C THR A 202 13.38 -2.58 7.34
N PRO A 203 13.66 -1.44 8.00
CA PRO A 203 14.11 -0.23 7.30
C PRO A 203 15.44 -0.40 6.57
N ALA A 204 16.19 -1.47 6.85
CA ALA A 204 17.43 -1.80 6.17
C ALA A 204 17.23 -2.64 4.90
N ASP A 205 15.99 -3.07 4.62
CA ASP A 205 15.67 -3.84 3.43
C ASP A 205 15.86 -2.99 2.17
N TYR A 206 16.29 -3.64 1.08
CA TYR A 206 16.50 -2.99 -0.21
C TYR A 206 15.96 -3.86 -1.35
N PRO A 207 15.03 -3.36 -2.18
CA PRO A 207 14.38 -2.05 -2.08
C PRO A 207 13.48 -1.88 -0.84
N GLN A 208 13.30 -0.63 -0.40
CA GLN A 208 12.39 -0.32 0.70
C GLN A 208 10.95 -0.36 0.21
N ILE A 209 10.14 -1.20 0.85
CA ILE A 209 8.71 -1.38 0.54
C ILE A 209 7.84 -1.32 1.79
N ASP A 210 8.39 -0.93 2.95
CA ASP A 210 7.62 -0.73 4.15
C ASP A 210 6.73 0.53 4.05
N TRP A 211 5.77 0.63 4.95
CA TRP A 211 4.88 1.78 5.05
C TRP A 211 4.50 2.02 6.50
N GLN A 212 4.00 3.20 6.78
CA GLN A 212 3.58 3.60 8.09
C GLN A 212 2.48 2.67 8.63
N GLY A 213 2.77 2.04 9.77
CA GLY A 213 1.85 1.10 10.41
C GLY A 213 1.99 -0.36 9.97
N CYS A 214 2.83 -0.69 8.97
CA CYS A 214 3.00 -2.08 8.51
C CYS A 214 3.46 -3.03 9.64
N ARG A 215 4.18 -2.51 10.64
CA ARG A 215 4.61 -3.23 11.85
C ARG A 215 3.48 -3.71 12.74
N CYS A 216 2.30 -3.08 12.66
CA CYS A 216 1.12 -3.50 13.40
C CYS A 216 0.42 -4.71 12.75
N LEU A 217 0.83 -5.11 11.54
CA LEU A 217 0.19 -6.17 10.75
C LEU A 217 0.91 -7.51 10.92
N THR A 218 0.90 -8.04 12.13
CA THR A 218 1.64 -9.28 12.50
C THR A 218 0.89 -10.58 12.21
N GLY A 219 -0.37 -10.50 11.78
CA GLY A 219 -1.25 -11.66 11.61
C GLY A 219 -1.92 -12.16 12.88
N SER A 220 -1.52 -11.68 14.06
CA SER A 220 -2.14 -12.04 15.34
C SER A 220 -2.85 -10.83 15.92
N LEU A 221 -4.19 -10.83 15.88
CA LEU A 221 -4.98 -9.89 16.67
C LEU A 221 -5.10 -10.43 18.10
N GLY A 222 -4.24 -9.94 18.99
CA GLY A 222 -4.18 -10.42 20.37
C GLY A 222 -3.56 -11.83 20.51
N SER A 223 -3.57 -12.35 21.74
CA SER A 223 -2.81 -13.55 22.15
C SER A 223 -3.37 -14.90 21.68
N HIS A 224 -4.44 -14.95 20.88
CA HIS A 224 -5.22 -16.19 20.71
C HIS A 224 -5.69 -16.55 19.29
N ALA A 225 -5.38 -15.77 18.25
CA ALA A 225 -5.71 -16.14 16.87
C ALA A 225 -4.52 -16.84 16.17
N ALA A 226 -4.79 -17.95 15.46
CA ALA A 226 -3.80 -18.55 14.59
C ALA A 226 -3.53 -17.58 13.42
N ALA A 227 -2.29 -17.11 13.30
CA ALA A 227 -1.91 -16.14 12.27
C ALA A 227 -2.01 -16.77 10.87
N GLY A 228 -3.06 -16.41 10.13
CA GLY A 228 -3.15 -16.67 8.70
C GLY A 228 -2.10 -15.86 7.95
N GLU A 229 -1.66 -16.31 6.77
CA GLU A 229 -0.69 -15.56 5.98
C GLU A 229 -1.28 -14.23 5.49
N PHE A 230 -0.48 -13.16 5.47
CA PHE A 230 -0.96 -11.84 5.05
C PHE A 230 -1.53 -11.85 3.63
N ILE A 231 -0.84 -12.52 2.69
CA ILE A 231 -1.37 -12.82 1.35
C ILE A 231 -1.63 -14.32 1.27
N PRO A 232 -2.88 -14.76 1.05
CA PRO A 232 -3.17 -16.18 0.89
C PRO A 232 -2.37 -16.82 -0.26
N PRO A 233 -1.94 -18.09 -0.13
CA PRO A 233 -1.11 -18.78 -1.14
C PRO A 233 -1.66 -18.68 -2.57
N ALA A 234 -2.96 -18.90 -2.76
CA ALA A 234 -3.59 -18.83 -4.08
C ALA A 234 -3.49 -17.44 -4.74
N ARG A 235 -3.46 -16.35 -3.95
CA ARG A 235 -3.29 -14.98 -4.46
C ARG A 235 -1.83 -14.67 -4.77
N ARG A 236 -0.89 -15.24 -4.02
CA ARG A 236 0.54 -15.16 -4.32
C ARG A 236 0.88 -15.85 -5.64
N GLU A 237 0.43 -17.10 -5.79
CA GLU A 237 0.62 -17.89 -7.01
C GLU A 237 0.02 -17.17 -8.22
N ALA A 238 -1.24 -16.72 -8.13
CA ALA A 238 -1.87 -15.97 -9.21
C ALA A 238 -1.15 -14.66 -9.56
N THR A 239 -0.61 -13.94 -8.57
CA THR A 239 0.23 -12.75 -8.80
C THR A 239 1.49 -13.12 -9.58
N VAL A 240 2.27 -14.08 -9.08
CA VAL A 240 3.54 -14.50 -9.68
C VAL A 240 3.34 -15.06 -11.09
N ASP A 241 2.30 -15.88 -11.30
CA ASP A 241 1.99 -16.46 -12.60
C ASP A 241 1.56 -15.39 -13.61
N THR A 242 0.80 -14.39 -13.18
CA THR A 242 0.42 -13.25 -14.01
C THR A 242 1.65 -12.42 -14.41
N LEU A 243 2.54 -12.13 -13.46
CA LEU A 243 3.79 -11.42 -13.73
C LEU A 243 4.65 -12.16 -14.74
N ARG A 244 4.86 -13.46 -14.54
CA ARG A 244 5.65 -14.32 -15.44
C ARG A 244 5.06 -14.45 -16.83
N SER A 245 3.73 -14.44 -16.93
CA SER A 245 3.04 -14.52 -18.22
C SER A 245 3.07 -13.19 -18.98
N PHE A 246 3.07 -12.06 -18.27
CA PHE A 246 3.13 -10.73 -18.87
C PHE A 246 4.56 -10.32 -19.25
N MET A 247 5.55 -10.68 -18.42
CA MET A 247 6.93 -10.20 -18.54
C MET A 247 7.77 -11.07 -19.48
N THR A 248 7.46 -10.97 -20.78
CA THR A 248 8.30 -11.52 -21.85
C THR A 248 9.59 -10.71 -22.00
N GLU A 249 10.61 -11.28 -22.66
CA GLU A 249 11.84 -10.56 -23.00
C GLU A 249 11.53 -9.26 -23.77
N ALA A 250 10.63 -9.31 -24.75
CA ALA A 250 10.23 -8.15 -25.53
C ALA A 250 9.57 -7.06 -24.65
N THR A 251 8.68 -7.46 -23.73
CA THR A 251 8.05 -6.54 -22.76
C THR A 251 9.12 -5.90 -21.88
N PHE A 252 10.05 -6.68 -21.35
CA PHE A 252 11.11 -6.21 -20.47
C PHE A 252 12.03 -5.21 -21.18
N LEU A 253 12.50 -5.53 -22.39
CA LEU A 253 13.34 -4.63 -23.19
C LEU A 253 12.63 -3.32 -23.53
N ALA A 254 11.32 -3.38 -23.85
CA ALA A 254 10.52 -2.19 -24.10
C ALA A 254 10.41 -1.31 -22.84
N TRP A 255 10.21 -1.91 -21.66
CA TRP A 255 10.19 -1.16 -20.41
C TRP A 255 11.56 -0.53 -20.11
N LEU A 256 12.65 -1.29 -20.26
CA LEU A 256 14.01 -0.79 -20.04
C LEU A 256 14.33 0.40 -20.95
N GLN A 257 14.01 0.29 -22.25
CA GLN A 257 14.19 1.39 -23.20
C GLN A 257 13.36 2.64 -22.82
N SER A 258 12.17 2.44 -22.25
CA SER A 258 11.33 3.56 -21.81
C SER A 258 11.93 4.31 -20.60
N LEU A 259 12.70 3.61 -19.76
CA LEU A 259 13.39 4.18 -18.60
C LEU A 259 14.61 5.03 -18.98
N CYS A 260 15.33 4.67 -20.05
CA CYS A 260 16.50 5.43 -20.55
C CYS A 260 16.17 6.89 -20.93
N LYS A 261 14.89 7.26 -21.04
CA LYS A 261 14.45 8.65 -21.23
C LYS A 261 14.66 9.52 -19.97
N TYR A 262 14.91 8.89 -18.81
CA TYR A 262 15.04 9.52 -17.51
C TYR A 262 16.36 9.09 -16.86
N GLU A 263 17.45 9.77 -17.22
CA GLU A 263 18.83 9.47 -16.78
C GLU A 263 18.94 9.23 -15.27
N ARG A 264 18.26 10.05 -14.47
CA ARG A 264 18.24 9.91 -13.00
C ARG A 264 17.62 8.60 -12.54
N ILE A 265 16.48 8.20 -13.12
CA ILE A 265 15.79 6.95 -12.75
C ILE A 265 16.66 5.76 -13.14
N GLU A 266 17.23 5.78 -14.34
CA GLU A 266 18.16 4.76 -14.79
C GLU A 266 19.36 4.61 -13.84
N SER A 267 19.98 5.73 -13.43
CA SER A 267 21.09 5.72 -12.50
C SER A 267 20.73 5.22 -11.11
N GLU A 268 19.55 5.58 -10.58
CA GLU A 268 19.14 5.22 -9.21
C GLU A 268 18.63 3.78 -9.12
N LEU A 269 17.99 3.26 -10.16
CA LEU A 269 17.52 1.87 -10.19
C LEU A 269 18.67 0.86 -10.29
N GLY A 270 19.80 1.23 -10.89
CA GLY A 270 20.98 0.37 -10.98
C GLY A 270 20.67 -1.01 -11.58
N ASP A 271 20.90 -2.08 -10.82
CA ASP A 271 20.66 -3.46 -11.26
C ASP A 271 19.23 -3.97 -10.99
N LEU A 272 18.36 -3.15 -10.38
CA LEU A 272 16.98 -3.55 -10.03
C LEU A 272 16.15 -4.05 -11.22
N PRO A 273 16.18 -3.44 -12.42
CA PRO A 273 15.43 -3.95 -13.56
C PRO A 273 15.86 -5.38 -13.95
N TYR A 274 17.15 -5.69 -13.85
CA TYR A 274 17.65 -7.04 -14.15
C TYR A 274 17.29 -8.04 -13.05
N ARG A 275 17.31 -7.64 -11.78
CA ARG A 275 16.79 -8.46 -10.67
C ARG A 275 15.30 -8.72 -10.82
N PHE A 276 14.54 -7.71 -11.23
CA PHE A 276 13.12 -7.87 -11.53
C PHE A 276 12.91 -8.92 -12.63
N TYR A 277 13.64 -8.82 -13.74
CA TYR A 277 13.53 -9.79 -14.83
C TYR A 277 14.01 -11.18 -14.42
N SER A 278 15.03 -11.30 -13.56
CA SER A 278 15.47 -12.60 -13.05
C SER A 278 14.51 -13.25 -12.05
N LEU A 279 13.54 -12.51 -11.51
CA LEU A 279 12.49 -13.09 -10.64
C LEU A 279 11.24 -13.46 -11.42
N TYR A 280 10.89 -12.65 -12.42
CA TYR A 280 9.58 -12.68 -13.08
C TYR A 280 9.64 -12.85 -14.61
N GLY A 281 10.80 -12.97 -15.23
CA GLY A 281 10.93 -13.20 -16.67
C GLY A 281 10.44 -14.60 -17.09
N ALA A 282 9.84 -14.68 -18.29
CA ALA A 282 9.21 -15.90 -18.80
C ALA A 282 10.19 -17.10 -18.98
N ASP A 283 11.49 -16.83 -19.17
CA ASP A 283 12.51 -17.85 -19.49
C ASP A 283 12.87 -18.78 -18.31
N GLN A 284 12.30 -18.57 -17.12
CA GLN A 284 12.53 -19.44 -15.95
C GLN A 284 11.61 -20.66 -15.86
N ARG A 285 10.83 -20.95 -16.89
CA ARG A 285 10.05 -22.20 -17.00
C ARG A 285 10.93 -23.34 -17.56
N THR A 286 11.95 -23.76 -16.80
CA THR A 286 12.70 -25.00 -17.07
C THR A 286 12.78 -25.85 -15.82
#